data_AF-A0A3D3CLQ7-F1
#
_entry.id   AF-A0A3D3CLQ7-F1
#
_cell.length_a   1.000
_cell.length_b   1.000
_cell.length_c   1.000
_cell.angle_alpha   90.00
_cell.angle_beta   90.00
_cell.angle_gamma   90.00
#
_symmetry.space_group_name_H-M   'P 1'
#
loop_
_entity.id
_entity.type
_entity.pdbx_description
1 polymer ?
#
loop_
_entity_poly.entity_id
_entity_poly.type
_entity_poly.pdbx_seq_one_letter_code
_entity_poly.pdbx_strand_id
1 'polypeptide(L)'
;RQEELRVTATSDDAAGTGLHALVYMADNDTITVSSSNNQIRIWEDINNDTIQDAGEVATATISTGTYTADQLAGAVKAALEGTTASTNTYTVAYDSTNKKFKIISDNGNANDLALLWSDSNTTAATVLGFDATDTTGITDNDYDTSDNALSYGVQNQTLGTDIANYNYITNPSNDNYYSFNNNYLNETNILRALNFLKVSLENNDAGRVEKAIDYLTKTSDRLFQIQADVGSRMSKLETEETYQVDREFEITTYMSNEQDTDIAKAITEMTQRETALEGLRTLSSDVLRTSLFDFIR
;
A
#
# COMPACT_ATOMS: atom_id res chain seq x y z
N ARG A 1 2.55 20.03 -1.97
CA ARG A 1 3.51 19.37 -1.05
C ARG A 1 3.64 17.93 -1.53
N GLN A 2 4.72 17.61 -2.25
CA GLN A 2 4.99 16.25 -2.69
C GLN A 2 5.43 15.45 -1.46
N GLU A 3 4.77 14.33 -1.18
CA GLU A 3 5.33 13.36 -0.25
C GLU A 3 6.49 12.67 -0.97
N GLU A 4 7.71 13.09 -0.64
CA GLU A 4 8.92 12.41 -1.09
C GLU A 4 8.85 10.94 -0.67
N LEU A 5 9.11 10.05 -1.62
CA LEU A 5 9.33 8.64 -1.35
C LEU A 5 10.60 8.52 -0.52
N ARG A 6 10.47 8.58 0.81
CA ARG A 6 11.60 8.53 1.75
C ARG A 6 12.08 7.09 1.88
N VAL A 7 13.02 6.71 1.03
CA VAL A 7 13.84 5.51 1.24
C VAL A 7 14.72 5.77 2.47
N THR A 8 14.28 5.30 3.64
CA THR A 8 15.05 5.42 4.87
C THR A 8 15.86 4.14 5.02
N ALA A 9 17.17 4.22 4.80
CA ALA A 9 18.08 3.14 5.16
C ALA A 9 18.30 3.19 6.68
N THR A 10 17.74 2.24 7.42
CA THR A 10 18.02 2.06 8.85
C THR A 10 18.83 0.77 9.05
N SER A 11 19.85 0.82 9.91
CA SER A 11 20.50 -0.36 10.46
C SER A 11 19.68 -0.80 11.67
N ASP A 12 18.71 -1.70 11.48
CA ASP A 12 17.80 -2.09 12.57
C ASP A 12 17.95 -3.55 13.03
N ASP A 13 19.07 -4.20 12.70
CA ASP A 13 19.48 -5.40 13.41
C ASP A 13 20.29 -4.99 14.67
N ALA A 14 19.99 -5.59 15.82
CA ALA A 14 20.64 -5.30 17.10
C ALA A 14 22.17 -5.56 17.13
N ALA A 15 22.72 -6.17 16.08
CA ALA A 15 24.14 -6.42 15.83
C ALA A 15 24.77 -5.50 14.75
N GLY A 16 23.99 -4.61 14.11
CA GLY A 16 24.48 -3.60 13.17
C GLY A 16 25.11 -4.14 11.88
N THR A 17 24.69 -5.32 11.39
CA THR A 17 25.29 -5.98 10.22
C THR A 17 24.48 -5.90 8.93
N GLY A 18 23.21 -5.49 8.98
CA GLY A 18 22.33 -5.37 7.82
C GLY A 18 22.14 -3.93 7.30
N LEU A 19 22.18 -3.77 5.97
CA LEU A 19 21.57 -2.61 5.28
C LEU A 19 20.15 -3.02 4.86
N HIS A 20 19.13 -2.41 5.47
CA HIS A 20 17.73 -2.67 5.14
C HIS A 20 17.20 -1.52 4.29
N ALA A 21 16.83 -1.80 3.03
CA ALA A 21 16.05 -0.87 2.22
C ALA A 21 14.59 -1.33 2.26
N LEU A 22 13.85 -0.91 3.29
CA LEU A 22 12.43 -1.20 3.41
C LEU A 22 11.64 -0.08 2.74
N VAL A 23 10.97 -0.43 1.64
CA VAL A 23 9.93 0.42 1.05
C VAL A 23 8.59 -0.16 1.49
N TYR A 24 8.01 0.43 2.53
CA TYR A 24 6.68 0.07 2.99
C TYR A 24 5.62 0.49 1.98
N MET A 25 4.53 -0.27 1.93
CA MET A 25 3.36 0.17 1.18
C MET A 25 2.78 1.44 1.82
N ALA A 26 2.60 2.49 1.03
CA ALA A 26 1.74 3.61 1.33
C ALA A 26 0.27 3.17 1.30
N ASP A 27 -0.60 3.95 1.93
CA ASP A 27 -2.00 3.54 2.16
C ASP A 27 -2.81 3.41 0.85
N ASN A 28 -2.39 4.14 -0.19
CA ASN A 28 -3.00 4.10 -1.53
C ASN A 28 -2.35 3.08 -2.47
N ASP A 29 -1.32 2.37 -2.04
CA ASP A 29 -0.71 1.32 -2.84
C ASP A 29 -1.65 0.13 -2.98
N THR A 30 -1.46 -0.60 -4.07
CA THR A 30 -2.38 -1.68 -4.44
C THR A 30 -1.70 -3.05 -4.40
N ILE A 31 -2.48 -4.03 -3.96
CA ILE A 31 -2.12 -5.43 -3.79
C ILE A 31 -2.96 -6.23 -4.80
N THR A 32 -2.29 -7.06 -5.60
CA THR A 32 -2.97 -7.92 -6.57
C THR A 32 -3.22 -9.30 -5.98
N VAL A 33 -4.50 -9.68 -5.93
CA VAL A 33 -4.97 -11.03 -5.62
C VAL A 33 -5.41 -11.70 -6.91
N SER A 34 -4.90 -12.90 -7.14
CA SER A 34 -5.09 -13.73 -8.33
C SER A 34 -5.35 -15.17 -7.91
N SER A 35 -5.71 -16.04 -8.85
CA SER A 35 -5.97 -17.46 -8.55
C SER A 35 -4.78 -18.22 -7.98
N SER A 36 -3.55 -17.68 -8.03
CA SER A 36 -2.37 -18.32 -7.46
C SER A 36 -2.04 -17.89 -6.02
N ASN A 37 -2.75 -16.90 -5.46
CA ASN A 37 -2.45 -16.34 -4.14
C ASN A 37 -3.71 -15.88 -3.37
N ASN A 38 -4.85 -16.57 -3.56
CA ASN A 38 -6.14 -16.14 -3.03
C ASN A 38 -6.84 -17.14 -2.10
N GLN A 39 -6.13 -18.16 -1.61
CA GLN A 39 -6.73 -19.20 -0.77
C GLN A 39 -6.16 -19.16 0.66
N ILE A 40 -7.04 -19.26 1.65
CA ILE A 40 -6.71 -19.45 3.05
C ILE A 40 -7.41 -20.73 3.52
N ARG A 41 -6.65 -21.69 4.04
CA ARG A 41 -7.20 -22.87 4.70
C ARG A 41 -7.48 -22.51 6.16
N ILE A 42 -8.70 -22.77 6.59
CA ILE A 42 -9.12 -22.54 7.96
C ILE A 42 -9.72 -23.82 8.51
N TRP A 43 -9.63 -23.97 9.82
CA TRP A 43 -10.33 -25.00 10.54
C TRP A 43 -11.12 -24.33 11.67
N GLU A 44 -12.39 -24.71 11.80
CA GLU A 44 -13.25 -24.29 12.90
C GLU A 44 -13.53 -25.53 13.74
N ASP A 45 -13.22 -25.45 15.03
CA ASP A 45 -13.43 -26.57 15.96
C ASP A 45 -14.91 -26.65 16.37
N ILE A 46 -15.69 -27.43 15.62
CA ILE A 46 -17.15 -27.49 15.76
C ILE A 46 -17.57 -28.12 17.10
N ASN A 47 -16.78 -29.09 17.58
CA ASN A 47 -17.07 -29.87 18.77
C ASN A 47 -16.30 -29.39 20.03
N ASN A 48 -15.37 -28.45 19.84
CA ASN A 48 -14.49 -27.84 20.85
C ASN A 48 -13.67 -28.88 21.63
N ASP A 49 -13.18 -29.91 20.95
CA ASP A 49 -12.33 -30.96 21.52
C ASP A 49 -10.84 -30.77 21.20
N THR A 50 -10.49 -29.71 20.47
CA THR A 50 -9.15 -29.33 20.01
C THR A 50 -8.52 -30.33 19.03
N ILE A 51 -9.33 -31.19 18.40
CA ILE A 51 -8.91 -32.19 17.41
C ILE A 51 -9.54 -31.84 16.06
N GLN A 52 -8.71 -31.71 15.03
CA GLN A 52 -9.18 -31.50 13.67
C GLN A 52 -9.85 -32.76 13.12
N ASP A 53 -11.17 -32.70 12.90
CA ASP A 53 -11.94 -33.78 12.30
C ASP A 53 -12.05 -33.67 10.77
N ALA A 54 -12.31 -34.82 10.14
CA ALA A 54 -12.52 -34.90 8.70
C ALA A 54 -13.79 -34.14 8.28
N GLY A 55 -13.60 -33.05 7.52
CA GLY A 55 -14.69 -32.23 7.00
C GLY A 55 -14.83 -30.85 7.64
N GLU A 56 -14.05 -30.55 8.68
CA GLU A 56 -14.06 -29.25 9.37
C GLU A 56 -13.09 -28.22 8.75
N VAL A 57 -12.19 -28.68 7.87
CA VAL A 57 -11.26 -27.77 7.19
C VAL A 57 -11.91 -27.17 5.95
N ALA A 58 -12.09 -25.86 5.97
CA ALA A 58 -12.67 -25.07 4.89
C ALA A 58 -11.61 -24.30 4.09
N THR A 59 -12.01 -23.76 2.95
CA THR A 59 -11.16 -22.90 2.12
C THR A 59 -11.86 -21.57 1.87
N ALA A 60 -11.36 -20.54 2.55
CA ALA A 60 -11.74 -19.17 2.28
C ALA A 60 -11.05 -18.71 0.99
N THR A 61 -11.85 -18.31 0.00
CA THR A 61 -11.35 -17.87 -1.30
C THR A 61 -11.54 -16.36 -1.43
N ILE A 62 -10.44 -15.62 -1.40
CA ILE A 62 -10.43 -14.17 -1.62
C ILE A 62 -10.77 -13.92 -3.09
N SER A 63 -11.67 -12.95 -3.33
CA SER A 63 -11.98 -12.53 -4.70
C SER A 63 -10.72 -12.02 -5.39
N THR A 64 -10.54 -12.38 -6.66
CA THR A 64 -9.41 -11.88 -7.45
C THR A 64 -9.64 -10.43 -7.82
N GLY A 65 -8.59 -9.62 -7.77
CA GLY A 65 -8.70 -8.19 -8.02
C GLY A 65 -7.45 -7.44 -7.58
N THR A 66 -7.54 -6.12 -7.66
CA THR A 66 -6.52 -5.20 -7.15
C THR A 66 -7.15 -4.39 -6.04
N TYR A 67 -6.50 -4.39 -4.88
CA TYR A 67 -7.06 -3.88 -3.62
C TYR A 67 -6.08 -2.92 -2.96
N THR A 68 -6.55 -1.83 -2.36
CA THR A 68 -5.78 -1.20 -1.27
C THR A 68 -5.73 -2.17 -0.07
N ALA A 69 -4.82 -1.94 0.89
CA ALA A 69 -4.72 -2.81 2.05
C ALA A 69 -6.04 -2.88 2.86
N ASP A 70 -6.74 -1.76 3.01
CA ASP A 70 -8.06 -1.71 3.66
C ASP A 70 -9.13 -2.48 2.86
N GLN A 71 -9.13 -2.34 1.53
CA GLN A 71 -10.06 -3.10 0.69
C GLN A 71 -9.78 -4.60 0.73
N LEU A 72 -8.50 -4.98 0.83
CA LEU A 72 -8.09 -6.38 0.97
C LEU A 72 -8.54 -6.94 2.32
N ALA A 73 -8.44 -6.18 3.41
CA ALA A 73 -8.98 -6.59 4.71
C ALA A 73 -10.48 -6.96 4.59
N GLY A 74 -11.27 -6.10 3.93
CA GLY A 74 -12.68 -6.38 3.66
C GLY A 74 -12.91 -7.63 2.79
N ALA A 75 -12.06 -7.85 1.79
CA ALA A 75 -12.14 -9.03 0.93
C ALA A 75 -11.76 -10.33 1.68
N VAL A 76 -10.79 -10.29 2.59
CA VAL A 76 -10.42 -11.41 3.46
C VAL A 76 -11.56 -11.73 4.43
N LYS A 77 -12.16 -10.72 5.07
CA LYS A 77 -13.36 -10.89 5.90
C LYS A 77 -14.46 -11.62 5.13
N ALA A 78 -14.81 -11.12 3.95
CA ALA A 78 -15.84 -11.72 3.12
C ALA A 78 -15.50 -13.16 2.69
N ALA A 79 -14.22 -13.47 2.48
CA ALA A 79 -13.78 -14.81 2.15
C ALA A 79 -13.91 -15.79 3.32
N LEU A 80 -13.56 -15.36 4.55
CA LEU A 80 -13.67 -16.15 5.77
C LEU A 80 -15.16 -16.43 6.10
N GLU A 81 -15.99 -15.39 6.09
CA GLU A 81 -17.44 -15.49 6.36
C GLU A 81 -18.22 -16.15 5.21
N GLY A 82 -17.63 -16.24 4.03
CA GLY A 82 -18.19 -16.94 2.88
C GLY A 82 -17.95 -18.45 2.90
N THR A 83 -17.20 -18.97 3.87
CA THR A 83 -17.03 -20.41 4.04
C THR A 83 -18.33 -21.03 4.54
N THR A 84 -18.72 -22.17 3.97
CA THR A 84 -20.05 -22.77 4.23
C THR A 84 -20.13 -23.54 5.55
N ALA A 85 -19.10 -23.47 6.39
CA ALA A 85 -18.94 -24.31 7.57
C ALA A 85 -19.58 -23.71 8.84
N SER A 86 -19.80 -22.39 8.92
CA SER A 86 -20.36 -21.75 10.11
C SER A 86 -21.12 -20.44 9.83
N THR A 87 -21.76 -19.91 10.87
CA THR A 87 -22.29 -18.53 10.91
C THR A 87 -21.34 -17.57 11.63
N ASN A 88 -20.06 -17.95 11.78
CA ASN A 88 -19.08 -17.17 12.50
C ASN A 88 -18.76 -15.87 11.76
N THR A 89 -18.45 -14.83 12.53
CA THR A 89 -18.13 -13.51 12.02
C THR A 89 -16.69 -13.14 12.36
N TYR A 90 -16.04 -12.38 11.48
CA TYR A 90 -14.63 -12.01 11.65
C TYR A 90 -14.37 -10.53 11.39
N THR A 91 -13.60 -9.89 12.25
CA THR A 91 -13.07 -8.56 11.97
C THR A 91 -11.67 -8.69 11.40
N VAL A 92 -11.49 -8.28 10.14
CA VAL A 92 -10.18 -8.17 9.52
C VAL A 92 -9.84 -6.69 9.35
N ALA A 93 -8.69 -6.28 9.87
CA ALA A 93 -8.24 -4.90 9.84
C ALA A 93 -6.80 -4.80 9.34
N TYR A 94 -6.50 -3.69 8.68
CA TYR A 94 -5.13 -3.31 8.35
C TYR A 94 -4.69 -2.15 9.25
N ASP A 95 -3.55 -2.32 9.91
CA ASP A 95 -2.91 -1.26 10.68
C ASP A 95 -1.97 -0.48 9.77
N SER A 96 -2.36 0.71 9.33
CA SER A 96 -1.53 1.55 8.47
C SER A 96 -0.29 2.11 9.17
N THR A 97 -0.19 2.07 10.50
CA THR A 97 1.02 2.49 11.22
C THR A 97 2.06 1.38 11.21
N ASN A 98 1.64 0.17 11.59
CA ASN A 98 2.54 -1.00 11.65
C ASN A 98 2.63 -1.78 10.33
N LYS A 99 1.81 -1.42 9.34
CA LYS A 99 1.68 -2.04 8.01
C LYS A 99 1.34 -3.53 8.06
N LYS A 100 0.51 -3.94 9.04
CA LYS A 100 0.19 -5.35 9.33
C LYS A 100 -1.31 -5.62 9.27
N PHE A 101 -1.68 -6.84 8.90
CA PHE A 101 -3.06 -7.32 9.02
C PHE A 101 -3.33 -7.92 10.39
N LYS A 102 -4.57 -7.80 10.85
CA LYS A 102 -5.09 -8.46 12.04
C LYS A 102 -6.41 -9.14 11.69
N ILE A 103 -6.55 -10.41 12.08
CA ILE A 103 -7.76 -11.21 11.91
C ILE A 103 -8.28 -11.56 13.30
N ILE A 104 -9.49 -11.13 13.61
CA ILE A 104 -10.14 -11.30 14.91
C ILE A 104 -11.33 -12.24 14.75
N SER A 105 -11.47 -13.21 15.65
CA SER A 105 -12.70 -13.97 15.83
C SER A 105 -13.69 -13.11 16.60
N ASP A 106 -14.78 -12.67 15.98
CA ASP A 106 -15.70 -11.71 16.62
C ASP A 106 -16.47 -12.33 17.78
N ASN A 107 -16.87 -11.47 18.73
CA ASN A 107 -17.69 -11.85 19.87
C ASN A 107 -18.96 -12.59 19.45
N GLY A 108 -19.13 -13.84 19.91
CA GLY A 108 -20.29 -14.70 19.65
C GLY A 108 -19.97 -15.91 18.78
N ASN A 109 -18.74 -16.07 18.32
CA ASN A 109 -18.30 -17.28 17.63
C ASN A 109 -18.24 -18.45 18.62
N ALA A 110 -18.91 -19.55 18.28
CA ALA A 110 -19.02 -20.72 19.16
C ALA A 110 -17.84 -21.71 18.99
N ASN A 111 -17.10 -21.58 17.90
CA ASN A 111 -16.04 -22.49 17.51
C ASN A 111 -14.72 -21.75 17.45
N ASP A 112 -13.67 -22.37 17.99
CA ASP A 112 -12.32 -21.81 17.92
C ASP A 112 -11.83 -21.85 16.47
N LEU A 113 -11.22 -20.75 16.05
CA LEU A 113 -10.62 -20.64 14.72
C LEU A 113 -9.17 -21.11 14.75
N ALA A 114 -8.78 -21.84 13.72
CA ALA A 114 -7.40 -22.06 13.34
C ALA A 114 -7.15 -21.55 11.91
N LEU A 115 -6.10 -20.75 11.77
CA LEU A 115 -5.58 -20.27 10.49
C LEU A 115 -4.41 -21.17 10.09
N LEU A 116 -4.62 -21.99 9.06
CA LEU A 116 -3.67 -23.03 8.65
C LEU A 116 -2.66 -22.47 7.64
N TRP A 117 -1.79 -21.55 8.09
CA TRP A 117 -0.81 -20.88 7.22
C TRP A 117 0.27 -21.81 6.68
N SER A 118 0.54 -22.94 7.35
CA SER A 118 1.51 -23.96 6.90
C SER A 118 0.94 -24.95 5.87
N ASP A 119 -0.38 -24.98 5.67
CA ASP A 119 -1.01 -25.81 4.64
C ASP A 119 -0.60 -25.31 3.25
N SER A 120 -0.12 -26.24 2.41
CA SER A 120 0.29 -25.94 1.02
C SER A 120 -0.80 -25.32 0.14
N ASN A 121 -2.08 -25.46 0.52
CA ASN A 121 -3.22 -24.86 -0.17
C ASN A 121 -3.55 -23.45 0.35
N THR A 122 -2.92 -22.99 1.43
CA THR A 122 -2.98 -21.60 1.88
C THR A 122 -2.01 -20.76 1.06
N THR A 123 -2.48 -20.29 -0.09
CA THR A 123 -1.68 -19.52 -1.05
C THR A 123 -1.64 -18.01 -0.75
N ALA A 124 -2.50 -17.52 0.14
CA ALA A 124 -2.61 -16.10 0.46
C ALA A 124 -1.70 -15.62 1.61
N ALA A 125 -0.98 -16.51 2.31
CA ALA A 125 -0.16 -16.16 3.48
C ALA A 125 0.81 -15.00 3.18
N THR A 126 1.63 -15.15 2.12
CA THR A 126 2.63 -14.15 1.75
C THR A 126 2.04 -12.80 1.35
N VAL A 127 0.90 -12.78 0.64
CA VAL A 127 0.27 -11.52 0.22
C VAL A 127 -0.35 -10.77 1.40
N LEU A 128 -0.66 -11.48 2.49
CA LEU A 128 -1.16 -10.93 3.74
C LEU A 128 -0.06 -10.73 4.80
N GLY A 129 1.20 -11.04 4.48
CA GLY A 129 2.34 -10.87 5.39
C GLY A 129 2.44 -11.89 6.53
N PHE A 130 1.77 -13.04 6.43
CA PHE A 130 1.88 -14.14 7.38
C PHE A 130 2.98 -15.13 6.95
N ASP A 131 3.69 -15.67 7.92
CA ASP A 131 4.62 -16.77 7.73
C ASP A 131 3.87 -18.12 7.66
N ALA A 132 4.53 -19.15 7.15
CA ALA A 132 3.94 -20.48 7.00
C ALA A 132 3.89 -21.27 8.33
N THR A 133 3.34 -20.66 9.39
CA THR A 133 3.17 -21.25 10.72
C THR A 133 1.72 -21.15 11.13
N ASP A 134 1.08 -22.28 11.46
CA ASP A 134 -0.33 -22.27 11.84
C ASP A 134 -0.58 -21.49 13.13
N THR A 135 -1.68 -20.77 13.16
CA THR A 135 -2.21 -20.15 14.37
C THR A 135 -3.46 -20.91 14.78
N THR A 136 -3.40 -21.59 15.93
CA THR A 136 -4.48 -22.43 16.46
C THR A 136 -5.04 -21.86 17.76
N GLY A 137 -6.30 -22.15 18.06
CA GLY A 137 -6.92 -21.76 19.34
C GLY A 137 -7.27 -20.28 19.40
N ILE A 138 -7.64 -19.68 18.27
CA ILE A 138 -8.16 -18.31 18.21
C ILE A 138 -9.61 -18.36 18.71
N THR A 139 -9.77 -18.16 20.01
CA THR A 139 -11.06 -18.18 20.71
C THR A 139 -11.86 -16.88 20.49
N ASP A 140 -13.04 -16.77 21.10
CA ASP A 140 -13.90 -15.58 21.07
C ASP A 140 -13.15 -14.27 21.44
N ASN A 141 -13.22 -13.26 20.56
CA ASN A 141 -12.48 -11.99 20.62
C ASN A 141 -10.94 -12.10 20.57
N ASP A 142 -10.40 -13.30 20.36
CA ASP A 142 -8.97 -13.48 20.14
C ASP A 142 -8.60 -13.23 18.67
N TYR A 143 -7.30 -13.09 18.41
CA TYR A 143 -6.83 -12.65 17.10
C TYR A 143 -5.45 -13.17 16.73
N ASP A 144 -5.21 -13.17 15.42
CA ASP A 144 -3.88 -13.31 14.83
C ASP A 144 -3.44 -11.99 14.18
N THR A 145 -2.15 -11.70 14.16
CA THR A 145 -1.56 -10.52 13.53
C THR A 145 -0.42 -10.93 12.62
N SER A 146 -0.39 -10.41 11.40
CA SER A 146 0.63 -10.77 10.42
C SER A 146 2.05 -10.55 10.95
N ASP A 147 2.93 -11.51 10.67
CA ASP A 147 4.32 -11.51 11.14
C ASP A 147 5.11 -10.36 10.54
N ASN A 148 4.85 -10.08 9.26
CA ASN A 148 5.58 -9.12 8.47
C ASN A 148 4.74 -7.89 8.13
N ALA A 149 5.40 -6.73 8.14
CA ALA A 149 4.86 -5.51 7.55
C ALA A 149 4.81 -5.64 6.02
N LEU A 150 3.74 -5.17 5.40
CA LEU A 150 3.63 -5.16 3.94
C LEU A 150 4.67 -4.21 3.33
N SER A 151 5.48 -4.75 2.43
CA SER A 151 6.51 -4.03 1.71
C SER A 151 6.43 -4.33 0.21
N TYR A 152 6.78 -3.33 -0.61
CA TYR A 152 6.92 -3.48 -2.05
C TYR A 152 8.09 -4.38 -2.41
N GLY A 153 7.95 -5.71 -2.34
CA GLY A 153 8.76 -6.70 -3.07
C GLY A 153 10.29 -6.62 -2.99
N VAL A 154 10.87 -5.67 -2.27
CA VAL A 154 12.27 -5.61 -1.87
C VAL A 154 12.33 -6.57 -0.70
N GLN A 155 12.37 -7.85 -1.04
CA GLN A 155 12.68 -8.94 -0.12
C GLN A 155 13.82 -8.46 0.76
N ASN A 156 13.52 -8.36 2.06
CA ASN A 156 14.44 -7.95 3.10
C ASN A 156 15.67 -8.86 3.00
N GLN A 157 16.74 -8.40 2.36
CA GLN A 157 17.97 -9.16 2.34
C GLN A 157 18.78 -8.71 3.53
N THR A 158 18.62 -9.42 4.64
CA THR A 158 19.61 -9.33 5.69
C THR A 158 20.91 -9.94 5.18
N LEU A 159 21.99 -9.14 5.19
CA LEU A 159 23.33 -9.63 4.82
C LEU A 159 23.76 -10.81 5.71
N GLY A 160 23.19 -10.89 6.92
CA GLY A 160 23.54 -11.85 7.98
C GLY A 160 22.85 -13.21 7.89
N THR A 161 21.52 -13.30 7.68
CA THR A 161 20.79 -14.59 7.75
C THR A 161 20.29 -15.09 6.40
N ASP A 162 19.92 -14.19 5.47
CA ASP A 162 19.39 -14.56 4.14
C ASP A 162 20.47 -14.77 3.07
N ILE A 163 21.75 -14.65 3.45
CA ILE A 163 22.89 -14.85 2.55
C ILE A 163 23.88 -15.87 3.13
N ALA A 164 24.04 -15.96 4.45
CA ALA A 164 25.03 -16.83 5.09
C ALA A 164 24.63 -18.31 5.21
N ASN A 165 23.33 -18.63 5.28
CA ASN A 165 22.84 -20.03 5.40
C ASN A 165 22.82 -20.82 4.07
N TYR A 166 23.53 -20.34 3.05
CA TYR A 166 23.47 -20.93 1.72
C TYR A 166 24.57 -21.96 1.51
N ASN A 167 24.18 -23.23 1.54
CA ASN A 167 25.06 -24.35 1.24
C ASN A 167 25.59 -24.23 -0.20
N TYR A 168 26.86 -23.89 -0.33
CA TYR A 168 27.59 -24.03 -1.58
C TYR A 168 27.57 -25.50 -1.98
N ILE A 169 27.26 -25.78 -3.24
CA ILE A 169 27.45 -27.10 -3.79
C ILE A 169 28.96 -27.34 -3.83
N THR A 170 29.47 -28.22 -2.96
CA THR A 170 30.91 -28.47 -2.83
C THR A 170 31.42 -29.52 -3.81
N ASN A 171 30.52 -30.26 -4.46
CA ASN A 171 30.86 -31.30 -5.43
C ASN A 171 30.99 -30.72 -6.85
N PRO A 172 32.21 -30.68 -7.45
CA PRO A 172 32.45 -30.15 -8.80
C PRO A 172 31.73 -30.91 -9.91
N SER A 173 31.33 -32.16 -9.66
CA SER A 173 30.64 -33.00 -10.62
C SER A 173 29.12 -32.76 -10.67
N ASN A 174 28.60 -31.84 -9.86
CA ASN A 174 27.19 -31.45 -9.89
C ASN A 174 27.00 -30.38 -10.99
N ASP A 175 25.99 -30.55 -11.84
CA ASP A 175 25.66 -29.58 -12.91
C ASP A 175 25.41 -28.16 -12.37
N ASN A 176 24.97 -28.06 -11.11
CA ASN A 176 24.75 -26.80 -10.41
C ASN A 176 25.96 -26.34 -9.58
N TYR A 177 27.16 -26.91 -9.75
CA TYR A 177 28.34 -26.54 -8.95
C TYR A 177 28.72 -25.06 -9.03
N TYR A 178 28.56 -24.48 -10.22
CA TYR A 178 28.77 -23.05 -10.47
C TYR A 178 27.54 -22.19 -10.14
N SER A 179 26.45 -22.83 -9.73
CA SER A 179 25.18 -22.21 -9.39
C SER A 179 25.01 -22.09 -7.87
N PHE A 180 24.71 -20.89 -7.39
CA PHE A 180 24.48 -20.64 -5.97
C PHE A 180 23.03 -20.92 -5.60
N ASN A 181 22.72 -22.15 -5.15
CA ASN A 181 21.44 -22.71 -4.60
C ASN A 181 20.15 -22.43 -5.42
N ASN A 182 19.97 -21.23 -5.95
CA ASN A 182 18.89 -20.77 -6.81
C ASN A 182 19.39 -19.69 -7.77
N ASN A 183 19.56 -20.03 -9.06
CA ASN A 183 20.04 -19.11 -10.10
C ASN A 183 19.11 -17.91 -10.29
N TYR A 184 17.79 -18.14 -10.27
CA TYR A 184 16.80 -17.09 -10.47
C TYR A 184 16.95 -15.97 -9.44
N LEU A 185 17.16 -16.33 -8.17
CA LEU A 185 17.32 -15.34 -7.11
C LEU A 185 18.61 -14.53 -7.26
N ASN A 186 19.69 -15.11 -7.78
CA ASN A 186 20.96 -14.40 -7.95
C ASN A 186 20.94 -13.47 -9.16
N GLU A 187 20.22 -13.84 -10.21
CA GLU A 187 19.98 -13.00 -11.39
C GLU A 187 19.06 -11.82 -11.10
N THR A 188 18.30 -11.92 -10.01
CA THR A 188 17.26 -10.95 -9.63
C THR A 188 17.74 -9.97 -8.55
N ASN A 189 18.73 -10.37 -7.74
CA ASN A 189 19.13 -9.66 -6.52
C ASN A 189 20.63 -9.28 -6.49
N ILE A 190 20.92 -7.97 -6.49
CA ILE A 190 22.29 -7.45 -6.56
C ILE A 190 23.15 -7.84 -5.36
N LEU A 191 22.60 -7.83 -4.14
CA LEU A 191 23.36 -8.17 -2.92
C LEU A 191 23.76 -9.65 -2.88
N ARG A 192 22.92 -10.55 -3.42
CA ARG A 192 23.27 -11.98 -3.58
C ARG A 192 24.37 -12.17 -4.62
N ALA A 193 24.26 -11.50 -5.76
CA ALA A 193 25.28 -11.57 -6.81
C ALA A 193 26.65 -11.07 -6.29
N LEU A 194 26.65 -9.97 -5.51
CA LEU A 194 27.86 -9.43 -4.87
C LEU A 194 28.43 -10.37 -3.79
N ASN A 195 27.59 -10.98 -2.97
CA ASN A 195 28.07 -11.95 -1.98
C ASN A 195 28.65 -13.21 -2.64
N PHE A 196 27.98 -13.71 -3.68
CA PHE A 196 28.49 -14.82 -4.47
C PHE A 196 29.86 -14.49 -5.09
N LEU A 197 30.04 -13.27 -5.62
CA LEU A 197 31.35 -12.80 -6.08
C LEU A 197 32.40 -12.79 -4.95
N LYS A 198 32.07 -12.23 -3.78
CA LYS A 198 32.96 -12.21 -2.60
C LYS A 198 33.46 -13.62 -2.28
N VAL A 199 32.56 -14.58 -2.12
CA VAL A 199 32.93 -15.94 -1.72
C VAL A 199 33.66 -16.68 -2.84
N SER A 200 33.34 -16.40 -4.11
CA SER A 200 34.08 -16.94 -5.25
C SER A 200 35.54 -16.47 -5.27
N LEU A 201 35.77 -15.19 -4.93
CA LEU A 201 37.11 -14.62 -4.77
C LEU A 201 37.84 -15.20 -3.55
N GLU A 202 37.17 -15.35 -2.41
CA GLU A 202 37.75 -15.95 -1.19
C GLU A 202 38.21 -17.40 -1.41
N ASN A 203 37.49 -18.16 -2.23
CA ASN A 203 37.83 -19.53 -2.59
C ASN A 203 38.75 -19.64 -3.81
N ASN A 204 39.13 -18.53 -4.43
CA ASN A 204 39.96 -18.47 -5.63
C ASN A 204 39.42 -19.37 -6.78
N ASP A 205 38.10 -19.42 -6.95
CA ASP A 205 37.43 -20.22 -7.97
C ASP A 205 37.08 -19.37 -9.20
N ALA A 206 37.93 -19.45 -10.23
CA ALA A 206 37.76 -18.67 -11.46
C ALA A 206 36.44 -18.93 -12.19
N GLY A 207 35.91 -20.16 -12.16
CA GLY A 207 34.65 -20.48 -12.83
C GLY A 207 33.44 -19.88 -12.11
N ARG A 208 33.47 -19.86 -10.78
CA ARG A 208 32.44 -19.16 -10.00
C ARG A 208 32.52 -17.65 -10.13
N VAL A 209 33.72 -17.08 -10.27
CA VAL A 209 33.91 -15.65 -10.55
C VAL A 209 33.27 -15.27 -11.89
N GLU A 210 33.48 -16.06 -12.95
CA GLU A 210 32.85 -15.83 -14.24
C GLU A 210 31.31 -15.86 -14.14
N LYS A 211 30.77 -16.84 -13.39
CA LYS A 211 29.32 -16.92 -13.17
C LYS A 211 28.78 -15.77 -12.31
N ALA A 212 29.56 -15.27 -11.36
CA ALA A 212 29.18 -14.12 -10.54
C ALA A 212 29.06 -12.84 -11.38
N ILE A 213 29.95 -12.67 -12.36
CA ILE A 213 29.91 -11.54 -13.31
C ILE A 213 28.63 -11.62 -14.17
N ASP A 214 28.21 -12.80 -14.61
CA ASP A 214 26.93 -13.01 -15.32
C ASP A 214 25.73 -12.57 -14.46
N TYR A 215 25.69 -12.97 -13.18
CA TYR A 215 24.62 -12.51 -12.26
C TYR A 215 24.62 -10.99 -12.04
N LEU A 216 25.80 -10.37 -11.88
CA LEU A 216 25.92 -8.92 -11.75
C LEU A 216 25.46 -8.18 -13.01
N THR A 217 25.75 -8.74 -14.18
CA THR A 217 25.31 -8.17 -15.46
C THR A 217 23.79 -8.20 -15.55
N LYS A 218 23.17 -9.35 -15.29
CA LYS A 218 21.70 -9.50 -15.34
C LYS A 218 20.97 -8.62 -14.32
N THR A 219 21.50 -8.52 -13.10
CA THR A 219 20.93 -7.62 -12.09
C THR A 219 21.09 -6.14 -12.48
N SER A 220 22.19 -5.77 -13.14
CA SER A 220 22.38 -4.43 -13.72
C SER A 220 21.41 -4.14 -14.86
N ASP A 221 21.19 -5.09 -15.78
CA ASP A 221 20.22 -4.94 -16.87
C ASP A 221 18.81 -4.70 -16.32
N ARG A 222 18.45 -5.42 -15.27
CA ARG A 222 17.16 -5.24 -14.59
C ARG A 222 17.06 -3.89 -13.89
N LEU A 223 18.14 -3.40 -13.28
CA LEU A 223 18.20 -2.06 -12.72
C LEU A 223 17.97 -1.00 -13.81
N PHE A 224 18.57 -1.16 -14.98
CA PHE A 224 18.35 -0.26 -16.11
C PHE A 224 16.89 -0.30 -16.60
N GLN A 225 16.26 -1.48 -16.65
CA GLN A 225 14.84 -1.59 -16.99
C GLN A 225 13.94 -0.86 -15.99
N ILE A 226 14.20 -1.02 -14.70
CA ILE A 226 13.46 -0.31 -13.64
C ILE A 226 13.67 1.19 -13.76
N GLN A 227 14.91 1.65 -13.98
CA GLN A 227 15.21 3.07 -14.20
C GLN A 227 14.48 3.64 -15.42
N ALA A 228 14.38 2.87 -16.50
CA ALA A 228 13.63 3.28 -17.68
C ALA A 228 12.12 3.39 -17.40
N ASP A 229 11.54 2.45 -16.65
CA ASP A 229 10.13 2.50 -16.23
C ASP A 229 9.86 3.71 -15.32
N VAL A 230 10.73 3.95 -14.33
CA VAL A 230 10.65 5.12 -13.46
C VAL A 230 10.76 6.42 -14.27
N GLY A 231 11.66 6.48 -15.25
CA GLY A 231 11.77 7.63 -16.15
C GLY A 231 10.50 7.88 -16.97
N SER A 232 9.88 6.82 -17.50
CA SER A 232 8.59 6.90 -18.20
C SER A 232 7.48 7.43 -17.29
N ARG A 233 7.40 6.91 -16.06
CA ARG A 233 6.42 7.38 -15.06
C ARG A 233 6.66 8.83 -14.66
N MET A 234 7.92 9.25 -14.52
CA MET A 234 8.28 10.64 -14.23
C MET A 234 7.82 11.57 -15.37
N SER A 235 8.09 11.20 -16.62
CA SER A 235 7.62 11.98 -17.78
C SER A 235 6.09 12.08 -17.84
N LYS A 236 5.39 10.99 -17.49
CA LYS A 236 3.93 11.00 -17.38
C LYS A 236 3.46 11.90 -16.23
N LEU A 237 4.13 11.86 -15.09
CA LEU A 237 3.85 12.71 -13.93
C LEU A 237 4.02 14.20 -14.26
N GLU A 238 5.12 14.58 -14.94
CA GLU A 238 5.38 15.96 -15.40
C GLU A 238 4.29 16.47 -16.34
N THR A 239 3.79 15.59 -17.23
CA THR A 239 2.68 15.92 -18.13
C THR A 239 1.38 16.16 -17.37
N GLU A 240 1.07 15.31 -16.39
CA GLU A 240 -0.14 15.45 -15.56
C GLU A 240 -0.05 16.66 -14.62
N GLU A 241 1.13 16.99 -14.09
CA GLU A 241 1.37 18.19 -13.29
C GLU A 241 1.09 19.45 -14.11
N THR A 242 1.62 19.52 -15.34
CA THR A 242 1.35 20.63 -16.26
C THR A 242 -0.17 20.77 -16.51
N TYR A 243 -0.85 19.66 -16.79
CA TYR A 243 -2.29 19.64 -17.01
C TYR A 243 -3.11 20.01 -15.76
N GLN A 244 -2.62 19.69 -14.58
CA GLN A 244 -3.26 20.08 -13.32
C GLN A 244 -3.11 21.58 -13.04
N VAL A 245 -1.92 22.14 -13.27
CA VAL A 245 -1.66 23.59 -13.13
C VAL A 245 -2.54 24.40 -14.10
N ASP A 246 -2.65 23.96 -15.35
CA ASP A 246 -3.49 24.64 -16.34
C ASP A 246 -4.97 24.63 -15.94
N ARG A 247 -5.49 23.48 -15.48
CA ARG A 247 -6.87 23.39 -14.98
C ARG A 247 -7.10 24.25 -13.75
N GLU A 248 -6.14 24.31 -12.82
CA GLU A 248 -6.24 25.17 -11.64
C GLU A 248 -6.32 26.65 -12.05
N PHE A 249 -5.52 27.06 -13.02
CA PHE A 249 -5.56 28.42 -13.58
C PHE A 249 -6.91 28.73 -14.26
N GLU A 250 -7.41 27.81 -15.09
CA GLU A 250 -8.71 27.97 -15.74
C GLU A 250 -9.85 28.08 -14.71
N ILE A 251 -9.93 27.16 -13.75
CA ILE A 251 -10.98 27.16 -12.71
C ILE A 251 -10.91 28.47 -11.90
N THR A 252 -9.71 28.89 -11.49
CA THR A 252 -9.53 30.14 -10.74
C THR A 252 -10.01 31.35 -11.56
N THR A 253 -9.70 31.39 -12.85
CA THR A 253 -10.13 32.47 -13.76
C THR A 253 -11.65 32.47 -13.95
N TYR A 254 -12.26 31.30 -14.12
CA TYR A 254 -13.72 31.17 -14.21
C TYR A 254 -14.39 31.67 -12.93
N MET A 255 -13.91 31.25 -11.76
CA MET A 255 -14.43 31.71 -10.48
C MET A 255 -14.27 33.22 -10.28
N SER A 256 -13.11 33.80 -10.64
CA SER A 256 -12.87 35.24 -10.57
C SER A 256 -13.83 36.02 -11.46
N ASN A 257 -13.99 35.60 -12.73
CA ASN A 257 -14.89 36.31 -13.66
C ASN A 257 -16.35 36.28 -13.20
N GLU A 258 -16.82 35.15 -12.66
CA GLU A 258 -18.18 35.03 -12.13
C GLU A 258 -18.37 35.91 -10.88
N GLN A 259 -17.43 35.85 -9.91
CA GLN A 259 -17.51 36.63 -8.67
C GLN A 259 -17.31 38.15 -8.88
N ASP A 260 -16.34 38.55 -9.70
CA ASP A 260 -16.02 39.97 -9.94
C ASP A 260 -17.15 40.70 -10.69
N THR A 261 -17.82 40.00 -11.62
CA THR A 261 -19.00 40.54 -12.31
C THR A 261 -20.13 40.85 -11.33
N ASP A 262 -20.35 39.98 -10.36
CA ASP A 262 -21.39 40.17 -9.35
C ASP A 262 -21.06 41.31 -8.37
N ILE A 263 -19.79 41.47 -7.98
CA ILE A 263 -19.35 42.59 -7.13
C ILE A 263 -19.54 43.93 -7.86
N ALA A 264 -19.13 44.03 -9.14
CA ALA A 264 -19.31 45.25 -9.92
C ALA A 264 -20.78 45.64 -10.08
N LYS A 265 -21.67 44.65 -10.29
CA LYS A 265 -23.11 44.86 -10.34
C LYS A 265 -23.68 45.31 -8.99
N ALA A 266 -23.28 44.67 -7.89
CA ALA A 266 -23.71 45.03 -6.55
C ALA A 266 -23.32 46.47 -6.18
N ILE A 267 -22.09 46.89 -6.51
CA ILE A 267 -21.63 48.27 -6.31
C ILE A 267 -22.47 49.24 -7.13
N THR A 268 -22.73 48.93 -8.41
CA THR A 268 -23.53 49.79 -9.29
C THR A 268 -24.96 49.97 -8.76
N GLU A 269 -25.59 48.88 -8.32
CA GLU A 269 -26.91 48.94 -7.69
C GLU A 269 -26.90 49.74 -6.37
N MET A 270 -25.84 49.59 -5.58
CA MET A 270 -25.68 50.33 -4.33
C MET A 270 -25.54 51.83 -4.59
N THR A 271 -24.69 52.24 -5.53
CA THR A 271 -24.51 53.65 -5.92
C THR A 271 -25.79 54.23 -6.52
N GLN A 272 -26.55 53.46 -7.32
CA GLN A 272 -27.87 53.90 -7.78
C GLN A 272 -28.84 54.13 -6.63
N ARG A 273 -28.88 53.23 -5.64
CA ARG A 273 -29.72 53.38 -4.44
C ARG A 273 -29.29 54.58 -3.60
N GLU A 274 -27.99 54.80 -3.41
CA GLU A 274 -27.45 55.98 -2.70
C GLU A 274 -27.81 57.29 -3.41
N THR A 275 -27.59 57.36 -4.73
CA THR A 275 -27.94 58.54 -5.55
C THR A 275 -29.44 58.83 -5.48
N ALA A 276 -30.27 57.79 -5.59
CA ALA A 276 -31.72 57.93 -5.47
C ALA A 276 -32.13 58.40 -4.06
N LEU A 277 -31.49 57.88 -3.01
CA LEU A 277 -31.73 58.29 -1.64
C LEU A 277 -31.33 59.77 -1.41
N GLU A 278 -30.20 60.21 -1.94
CA GLU A 278 -29.76 61.62 -1.88
C GLU A 278 -30.71 62.55 -2.66
N GLY A 279 -31.16 62.14 -3.85
CA GLY A 279 -32.17 62.84 -4.62
C GLY A 279 -33.49 62.97 -3.85
N LEU A 280 -33.96 61.86 -3.24
CA LEU A 280 -35.16 61.86 -2.38
C LEU A 280 -34.99 62.74 -1.15
N ARG A 281 -33.82 62.75 -0.50
CA ARG A 281 -33.52 63.65 0.63
C ARG A 281 -33.56 65.12 0.20
N THR A 282 -32.99 65.45 -0.94
CA THR A 282 -33.00 66.81 -1.51
C THR A 282 -34.43 67.24 -1.86
N LEU A 283 -35.16 66.41 -2.61
CA LEU A 283 -36.56 66.65 -2.97
C LEU A 283 -37.43 66.80 -1.72
N SER A 284 -37.24 65.95 -0.72
CA SER A 284 -37.93 66.05 0.57
C SER A 284 -37.60 67.38 1.28
N SER A 285 -36.33 67.79 1.29
CA SER A 285 -35.93 69.10 1.86
C SER A 285 -36.58 70.28 1.13
N ASP A 286 -36.63 70.25 -0.20
CA ASP A 286 -37.26 71.30 -1.01
C ASP A 286 -38.78 71.33 -0.83
N VAL A 287 -39.45 70.18 -0.81
CA VAL A 287 -40.89 70.08 -0.53
C VAL A 287 -41.21 70.62 0.87
N LEU A 288 -40.44 70.22 1.88
CA LEU A 288 -40.61 70.71 3.26
C LEU A 288 -40.36 72.22 3.38
N ARG A 289 -39.35 72.77 2.67
CA ARG A 289 -39.11 74.22 2.63
C ARG A 289 -40.26 74.97 1.95
N THR A 290 -40.72 74.48 0.81
CA THR A 290 -41.79 75.13 0.04
C THR A 290 -43.11 75.11 0.81
N SER A 291 -43.46 74.00 1.48
CA SER A 291 -44.69 73.91 2.28
C SER A 291 -44.66 74.81 3.52
N LEU A 292 -43.49 74.98 4.16
CA LEU A 292 -43.33 75.89 5.28
C LEU A 292 -43.43 77.36 4.85
N PHE A 293 -42.89 77.73 3.68
CA PHE A 293 -43.03 79.09 3.15
C PHE A 293 -44.46 79.40 2.66
N ASP A 294 -45.19 78.41 2.15
CA ASP A 294 -46.59 78.55 1.73
C ASP A 294 -47.54 78.61 2.95
N PHE A 295 -47.18 78.00 4.08
CA PHE A 295 -47.96 78.05 5.33
C PHE A 295 -47.86 79.38 6.10
N ILE A 296 -46.84 80.21 5.84
CA ILE A 296 -46.58 81.46 6.57
C ILE A 296 -47.03 82.71 5.78
N ARG A 297 -47.58 82.55 4.57
CA ARG A 297 -48.25 83.62 3.81
C ARG A 297 -49.75 83.67 4.08
#